data_AF-A0A655XUU1-F1
#
_entry.id   AF-A0A655XUU1-F1
#
_cell.length_a   1.000
_cell.length_b   1.000
_cell.length_c   1.000
_cell.angle_alpha   90.00
_cell.angle_beta   90.00
_cell.angle_gamma   90.00
#
_symmetry.space_group_name_H-M   'P 1'
#
loop_
_entity.id
_entity.type
_entity.pdbx_description
1 polymer ?
#
loop_
_entity_poly.entity_id
_entity_poly.type
_entity_poly.pdbx_seq_one_letter_code
_entity_poly.pdbx_strand_id
1 'polypeptide(L)'
;MLFIHCGLRSCFNNAFLPVFINVTEHKVKRITTMAHTPQAKYRLDYQPPSHTITDIDLVFDLYDDATLVTAVSQVKQQQESNTLILDGETLELKVLKVDGQDWQDYSVGEASLEIRGLPSEFTLTVVTKINPQANTALEGLYKSGGAFCTQCEAEGFRRITYYLDRPDVLARYTTTVIADKAQYPYLLSNGNKIAQGEQEAGRHWVKWQDPHPKPAYLFALVAGDFDVLRDQYVTQSGRQVALEIFVDKGNLDRAGHAMTSLINSMRWDEQRFGLEYDLDIYMIVAVDFFKNKYTFGKTILSNSEVLFYNDLRNLIIWKNDNDNRLFIPTSLYQGANQRGRCSSSIRSNHQSM
;
A
#
# COMPACT_ATOMS: atom_id res chain seq x y z
N MET A 1 -37.10 5.96 60.37
CA MET A 1 -38.33 5.67 59.60
C MET A 1 -38.00 4.49 58.70
N LEU A 2 -38.07 3.23 59.14
CA LEU A 2 -39.19 2.46 59.70
C LEU A 2 -40.29 2.10 58.66
N PHE A 3 -40.15 0.89 58.08
CA PHE A 3 -41.20 -0.14 57.86
C PHE A 3 -42.33 0.14 56.83
N ILE A 4 -43.04 -0.81 56.19
CA ILE A 4 -42.97 -2.26 55.89
C ILE A 4 -44.17 -2.57 54.94
N HIS A 5 -44.05 -3.60 54.09
CA HIS A 5 -45.08 -4.58 53.68
C HIS A 5 -46.43 -4.26 52.99
N CYS A 6 -46.65 -5.10 51.96
CA CYS A 6 -47.76 -6.06 51.76
C CYS A 6 -49.11 -5.56 51.21
N GLY A 7 -49.62 -6.31 50.23
CA GLY A 7 -50.82 -5.99 49.45
C GLY A 7 -52.12 -6.56 50.00
N LEU A 8 -53.21 -6.35 49.25
CA LEU A 8 -54.23 -7.37 48.95
C LEU A 8 -55.25 -6.84 47.92
N ARG A 9 -55.66 -7.78 47.06
CA ARG A 9 -56.87 -7.93 46.21
C ARG A 9 -58.05 -6.95 46.42
N SER A 10 -58.71 -6.56 45.31
CA SER A 10 -60.06 -7.05 44.95
C SER A 10 -60.65 -6.39 43.68
N CYS A 11 -60.97 -7.25 42.70
CA CYS A 11 -62.09 -7.25 41.76
C CYS A 11 -62.78 -5.94 41.32
N PHE A 12 -62.80 -5.71 40.00
CA PHE A 12 -64.05 -5.52 39.26
C PHE A 12 -63.91 -6.03 37.82
N ASN A 13 -64.86 -6.91 37.45
CA ASN A 13 -65.10 -7.45 36.13
C ASN A 13 -65.42 -6.34 35.12
N ASN A 14 -64.86 -6.41 33.91
CA ASN A 14 -65.62 -6.12 32.70
C ASN A 14 -65.08 -6.93 31.53
N ALA A 15 -65.99 -7.67 30.92
CA ALA A 15 -65.77 -8.57 29.81
C ALA A 15 -65.57 -7.80 28.50
N PHE A 16 -64.52 -8.11 27.74
CA PHE A 16 -64.42 -7.82 26.32
C PHE A 16 -63.78 -9.02 25.60
N LEU A 17 -64.42 -9.47 24.52
CA LEU A 17 -64.04 -10.63 23.72
C LEU A 17 -62.63 -10.49 23.12
N PRO A 18 -61.81 -11.56 23.06
CA PRO A 18 -60.56 -11.53 22.33
C PRO A 18 -60.80 -11.75 20.83
N VAL A 19 -60.37 -10.78 20.03
CA VAL A 19 -60.16 -10.93 18.59
C VAL A 19 -58.90 -11.79 18.40
N PHE A 20 -59.05 -12.98 17.81
CA PHE A 20 -57.92 -13.82 17.41
C PHE A 20 -57.25 -13.22 16.17
N ILE A 21 -56.09 -12.61 16.35
CA ILE A 21 -55.17 -12.29 15.26
C ILE A 21 -54.19 -13.47 15.14
N ASN A 22 -54.35 -14.25 14.07
CA ASN A 22 -53.35 -15.26 13.68
C ASN A 22 -52.09 -14.53 13.21
N VAL A 23 -51.04 -14.53 14.03
CA VAL A 23 -49.69 -14.13 13.60
C VAL A 23 -49.02 -15.38 13.04
N THR A 24 -48.98 -15.47 11.71
CA THR A 24 -48.13 -16.43 11.00
C THR A 24 -46.66 -16.13 11.30
N GLU A 25 -45.96 -17.08 11.93
CA GLU A 25 -44.51 -17.07 12.07
C GLU A 25 -43.85 -17.08 10.68
N HIS A 26 -43.44 -15.92 10.20
CA HIS A 26 -42.44 -15.86 9.14
C HIS A 26 -41.10 -16.28 9.75
N LYS A 27 -40.70 -17.54 9.50
CA LYS A 27 -39.31 -17.98 9.64
C LYS A 27 -38.43 -17.07 8.78
N VAL A 28 -37.83 -16.06 9.42
CA VAL A 28 -36.71 -15.32 8.86
C VAL A 28 -35.59 -16.35 8.66
N LYS A 29 -35.38 -16.78 7.41
CA LYS A 29 -34.13 -17.43 7.03
C LYS A 29 -33.03 -16.43 7.34
N ARG A 30 -32.30 -16.65 8.44
CA ARG A 30 -30.97 -16.07 8.61
C ARG A 30 -30.17 -16.48 7.39
N ILE A 31 -29.93 -15.54 6.49
CA ILE A 31 -28.89 -15.67 5.49
C ILE A 31 -27.60 -15.62 6.31
N THR A 32 -27.10 -16.81 6.64
CA THR A 32 -25.78 -16.95 7.21
C THR A 32 -24.81 -16.55 6.10
N THR A 33 -24.34 -15.31 6.12
CA THR A 33 -23.16 -14.91 5.35
C THR A 33 -22.05 -15.86 5.78
N MET A 34 -21.70 -16.84 4.96
CA MET A 34 -20.56 -17.71 5.26
C MET A 34 -19.32 -16.83 5.17
N ALA A 35 -18.75 -16.48 6.33
CA ALA A 35 -17.45 -15.86 6.39
C ALA A 35 -16.45 -16.81 5.71
N HIS A 36 -15.89 -16.40 4.57
CA HIS A 36 -14.87 -17.17 3.88
C HIS A 36 -13.59 -17.10 4.72
N THR A 37 -13.28 -18.19 5.43
CA THR A 37 -12.01 -18.28 6.16
C THR A 37 -10.86 -18.27 5.17
N PRO A 38 -9.81 -17.45 5.37
CA PRO A 38 -8.66 -17.42 4.46
C PRO A 38 -8.06 -18.82 4.33
N GLN A 39 -7.90 -19.27 3.08
CA GLN A 39 -7.29 -20.57 2.79
C GLN A 39 -5.76 -20.48 2.84
N ALA A 40 -5.12 -21.51 3.35
CA ALA A 40 -3.66 -21.58 3.39
C ALA A 40 -3.10 -21.66 1.96
N LYS A 41 -2.20 -20.74 1.61
CA LYS A 41 -1.38 -20.81 0.39
C LYS A 41 -0.09 -21.61 0.69
N TYR A 42 0.27 -22.58 -0.14
CA TYR A 42 1.49 -23.37 0.05
C TYR A 42 2.61 -22.93 -0.90
N ARG A 43 3.85 -22.86 -0.38
CA ARG A 43 5.04 -22.51 -1.19
C ARG A 43 5.26 -23.44 -2.38
N LEU A 44 4.88 -24.72 -2.27
CA LEU A 44 5.03 -25.72 -3.33
C LEU A 44 4.04 -25.53 -4.49
N ASP A 45 2.97 -24.77 -4.28
CA ASP A 45 1.93 -24.52 -5.29
C ASP A 45 2.26 -23.31 -6.17
N TYR A 46 3.45 -22.74 -6.01
CA TYR A 46 3.90 -21.62 -6.85
C TYR A 46 3.84 -22.00 -8.33
N GLN A 47 3.15 -21.16 -9.09
CA GLN A 47 3.15 -21.18 -10.56
C GLN A 47 3.48 -19.78 -11.06
N PRO A 48 4.28 -19.66 -12.15
CA PRO A 48 4.47 -18.37 -12.80
C PRO A 48 3.13 -17.80 -13.27
N PRO A 49 2.98 -16.47 -13.35
CA PRO A 49 1.71 -15.86 -13.71
C PRO A 49 1.38 -16.17 -15.18
N SER A 50 0.08 -16.26 -15.49
CA SER A 50 -0.39 -16.48 -16.87
C SER A 50 -0.18 -15.25 -17.76
N HIS A 51 -0.06 -14.08 -17.16
CA HIS A 51 0.17 -12.78 -17.79
C HIS A 51 1.21 -11.99 -17.00
N THR A 52 1.83 -11.02 -17.64
CA THR A 52 2.68 -10.02 -17.00
C THR A 52 2.23 -8.62 -17.37
N ILE A 53 2.60 -7.64 -16.56
CA ILE A 53 2.39 -6.21 -16.81
C ILE A 53 3.77 -5.58 -16.92
N THR A 54 4.07 -4.94 -18.06
CA THR A 54 5.39 -4.34 -18.28
C THR A 54 5.46 -2.89 -17.87
N ASP A 55 4.34 -2.18 -17.99
CA ASP A 55 4.20 -0.75 -17.75
C ASP A 55 2.80 -0.46 -17.20
N ILE A 56 2.72 0.50 -16.29
CA ILE A 56 1.46 1.03 -15.77
C ILE A 56 1.53 2.56 -15.66
N ASP A 57 0.55 3.25 -16.26
CA ASP A 57 0.28 4.67 -16.02
C ASP A 57 -0.93 4.79 -15.09
N LEU A 58 -0.70 5.38 -13.92
CA LEU A 58 -1.68 5.60 -12.87
C LEU A 58 -2.06 7.08 -12.81
N VAL A 59 -3.36 7.36 -12.72
CA VAL A 59 -3.87 8.70 -12.39
C VAL A 59 -4.74 8.60 -11.14
N PHE A 60 -4.33 9.32 -10.10
CA PHE A 60 -5.07 9.46 -8.85
C PHE A 60 -5.74 10.82 -8.81
N ASP A 61 -7.07 10.85 -8.88
CA ASP A 61 -7.86 12.04 -8.61
C ASP A 61 -8.35 12.01 -7.17
N LEU A 62 -7.59 12.65 -6.27
CA LEU A 62 -7.74 12.50 -4.83
C LEU A 62 -8.94 13.27 -4.29
N TYR A 63 -9.80 12.52 -3.60
CA TYR A 63 -10.89 12.99 -2.75
C TYR A 63 -10.98 12.07 -1.53
N ASP A 64 -11.33 12.63 -0.37
CA ASP A 64 -11.33 11.89 0.90
C ASP A 64 -12.24 10.66 0.87
N ASP A 65 -13.43 10.75 0.26
CA ASP A 65 -14.45 9.70 0.23
C ASP A 65 -14.65 9.03 -1.14
N ALA A 66 -14.06 9.61 -2.20
CA ALA A 66 -14.37 9.27 -3.58
C ALA A 66 -13.17 9.42 -4.52
N THR A 67 -11.99 8.97 -4.09
CA THR A 67 -10.80 8.97 -4.95
C THR A 67 -11.05 8.08 -6.17
N LEU A 68 -10.79 8.62 -7.37
CA LEU A 68 -10.80 7.85 -8.61
C LEU A 68 -9.36 7.48 -8.98
N VAL A 69 -9.16 6.20 -9.29
CA VAL A 69 -7.87 5.68 -9.76
C VAL A 69 -8.08 5.15 -11.17
N THR A 70 -7.37 5.75 -12.13
CA THR A 70 -7.28 5.22 -13.51
C THR A 70 -5.96 4.49 -13.64
N ALA A 71 -6.00 3.20 -13.98
CA ALA A 71 -4.84 2.36 -14.23
C ALA A 71 -4.83 1.92 -15.69
N VAL A 72 -3.81 2.32 -16.43
CA VAL A 72 -3.56 1.92 -17.82
C VAL A 72 -2.35 1.01 -17.86
N SER A 73 -2.57 -0.29 -18.02
CA SER A 73 -1.54 -1.33 -17.95
C SER A 73 -1.24 -1.91 -19.33
N GLN A 74 0.04 -2.09 -19.65
CA GLN A 74 0.50 -2.84 -20.82
C GLN A 74 0.64 -4.32 -20.43
N VAL A 75 -0.27 -5.17 -20.91
CA VAL A 75 -0.39 -6.57 -20.50
C VAL A 75 0.13 -7.49 -21.61
N LYS A 76 0.92 -8.50 -21.22
CA LYS A 76 1.39 -9.55 -22.12
C LYS A 76 1.10 -10.92 -21.54
N GLN A 77 0.50 -11.78 -22.33
CA GLN A 77 0.31 -13.19 -22.04
C GLN A 77 1.68 -13.90 -21.90
N GLN A 78 1.80 -14.78 -20.91
CA GLN A 78 3.00 -15.59 -20.64
C GLN A 78 2.73 -17.10 -20.77
N GLN A 79 1.46 -17.50 -20.70
CA GLN A 79 1.00 -18.88 -20.85
C GLN A 79 -0.26 -18.90 -21.72
N GLU A 80 -0.60 -20.05 -22.29
CA GLU A 80 -1.81 -20.23 -23.12
C GLU A 80 -3.10 -20.11 -22.29
N SER A 81 -3.46 -18.88 -21.94
CA SER A 81 -4.69 -18.49 -21.25
C SER A 81 -5.17 -17.15 -21.79
N ASN A 82 -6.36 -17.12 -22.36
CA ASN A 82 -7.04 -15.88 -22.77
C ASN A 82 -7.83 -15.23 -21.60
N THR A 83 -7.58 -15.70 -20.37
CA THR A 83 -8.24 -15.24 -19.16
C THR A 83 -7.21 -14.63 -18.21
N LEU A 84 -7.44 -13.38 -17.84
CA LEU A 84 -6.65 -12.63 -16.86
C LEU A 84 -7.45 -12.54 -15.56
N ILE A 85 -6.82 -12.91 -14.45
CA ILE A 85 -7.39 -12.77 -13.11
C ILE A 85 -6.55 -11.73 -12.38
N LEU A 86 -7.21 -10.65 -11.97
CA LEU A 86 -6.61 -9.57 -11.20
C LEU A 86 -7.11 -9.64 -9.76
N ASP A 87 -6.24 -9.37 -8.81
CA ASP A 87 -6.59 -9.20 -7.41
C ASP A 87 -7.24 -7.82 -7.21
N GLY A 88 -8.28 -7.75 -6.38
CA GLY A 88 -8.93 -6.48 -6.06
C GLY A 88 -9.91 -6.59 -4.91
N GLU A 89 -9.77 -5.75 -3.89
CA GLU A 89 -10.55 -5.83 -2.65
C GLU A 89 -11.13 -4.47 -2.27
N THR A 90 -12.42 -4.44 -1.92
CA THR A 90 -13.12 -3.20 -1.51
C THR A 90 -13.05 -2.09 -2.58
N LEU A 91 -13.14 -2.47 -3.86
CA LEU A 91 -13.09 -1.57 -5.01
C LEU A 91 -14.46 -1.42 -5.64
N GLU A 92 -14.82 -0.22 -6.07
CA GLU A 92 -15.94 0.00 -6.98
C GLU A 92 -15.42 0.14 -8.41
N LEU A 93 -15.63 -0.87 -9.27
CA LEU A 93 -15.27 -0.82 -10.69
C LEU A 93 -16.16 0.18 -11.44
N LYS A 94 -15.55 1.14 -12.14
CA LYS A 94 -16.25 2.17 -12.92
C LYS A 94 -16.11 1.96 -14.42
N VAL A 95 -14.91 1.62 -14.87
CA VAL A 95 -14.59 1.44 -16.30
C VAL A 95 -13.68 0.24 -16.44
N LEU A 96 -13.93 -0.57 -17.47
CA LEU A 96 -13.05 -1.62 -17.94
C LEU A 96 -12.95 -1.55 -19.45
N LYS A 97 -11.74 -1.32 -19.97
CA LYS A 97 -11.47 -1.30 -21.41
C LYS A 97 -10.28 -2.14 -21.78
N VAL A 98 -10.35 -2.76 -22.95
CA VAL A 98 -9.23 -3.45 -23.61
C VAL A 98 -9.01 -2.75 -24.95
N ASP A 99 -7.80 -2.26 -25.18
CA ASP A 99 -7.42 -1.49 -26.38
C ASP A 99 -8.36 -0.32 -26.68
N GLY A 100 -8.79 0.37 -25.63
CA GLY A 100 -9.67 1.53 -25.69
C GLY A 100 -11.16 1.20 -25.87
N GLN A 101 -11.54 -0.06 -26.02
CA GLN A 101 -12.93 -0.51 -26.20
C GLN A 101 -13.50 -1.02 -24.88
N ASP A 102 -14.76 -0.67 -24.57
CA ASP A 102 -15.45 -1.19 -23.39
C ASP A 102 -15.53 -2.72 -23.45
N TRP A 103 -15.07 -3.38 -22.39
CA TRP A 103 -15.04 -4.84 -22.33
C TRP A 103 -16.18 -5.37 -21.46
N GLN A 104 -16.91 -6.36 -21.98
CA GLN A 104 -18.12 -6.90 -21.33
C GLN A 104 -17.92 -8.33 -20.80
N ASP A 105 -16.94 -9.07 -21.32
CA ASP A 105 -16.68 -10.45 -20.88
C ASP A 105 -15.76 -10.45 -19.65
N TYR A 106 -16.34 -10.09 -18.51
CA TYR A 106 -15.68 -10.11 -17.21
C TYR A 106 -16.64 -10.49 -16.09
N SER A 107 -16.10 -10.89 -14.95
CA SER A 107 -16.85 -11.09 -13.71
C SER A 107 -16.08 -10.53 -12.52
N VAL A 108 -16.80 -9.78 -11.68
CA VAL A 108 -16.26 -9.24 -10.43
C VAL A 108 -16.60 -10.21 -9.29
N GLY A 109 -15.57 -10.75 -8.66
CA GLY A 109 -15.67 -11.55 -7.43
C GLY A 109 -15.51 -10.70 -6.17
N GLU A 110 -15.45 -11.35 -5.01
CA GLU A 110 -15.24 -10.68 -3.72
C GLU A 110 -13.85 -10.03 -3.61
N ALA A 111 -12.83 -10.74 -4.12
CA ALA A 111 -11.42 -10.34 -4.04
C ALA A 111 -10.70 -10.36 -5.41
N SER A 112 -11.46 -10.42 -6.52
CA SER A 112 -10.87 -10.56 -7.85
C SER A 112 -11.72 -9.96 -8.97
N LEU A 113 -11.06 -9.67 -10.09
CA LEU A 113 -11.68 -9.36 -11.38
C LEU A 113 -11.14 -10.36 -12.41
N GLU A 114 -12.04 -11.18 -12.95
CA GLU A 114 -11.72 -12.13 -14.03
C GLU A 114 -12.16 -11.54 -15.36
N ILE A 115 -11.25 -11.47 -16.33
CA ILE A 115 -11.48 -10.90 -17.66
C ILE A 115 -11.15 -11.98 -18.69
N ARG A 116 -12.09 -12.28 -19.58
CA ARG A 116 -12.01 -13.40 -20.53
C ARG A 116 -11.94 -12.91 -21.98
N GLY A 117 -11.54 -13.81 -22.88
CA GLY A 117 -11.49 -13.56 -24.32
C GLY A 117 -10.40 -12.59 -24.77
N LEU A 118 -9.34 -12.45 -23.97
CA LEU A 118 -8.30 -11.45 -24.19
C LEU A 118 -7.32 -11.85 -25.31
N PRO A 119 -6.79 -10.87 -26.06
CA PRO A 119 -5.67 -11.10 -26.97
C PRO A 119 -4.36 -11.35 -26.20
N SER A 120 -3.31 -11.77 -26.90
CA SER A 120 -2.02 -12.09 -26.28
C SER A 120 -1.25 -10.88 -25.76
N GLU A 121 -1.45 -9.69 -26.35
CA GLU A 121 -0.92 -8.41 -25.87
C GLU A 121 -2.00 -7.35 -26.03
N PHE A 122 -2.17 -6.49 -25.02
CA PHE A 122 -3.19 -5.44 -25.02
C PHE A 122 -2.90 -4.33 -24.01
N THR A 123 -3.55 -3.19 -24.20
CA THR A 123 -3.67 -2.14 -23.20
C THR A 123 -4.95 -2.35 -22.40
N LEU A 124 -4.80 -2.59 -21.10
CA LEU A 124 -5.91 -2.67 -20.15
C LEU A 124 -6.11 -1.31 -19.49
N THR A 125 -7.33 -0.77 -19.52
CA THR A 125 -7.70 0.39 -18.71
C THR A 125 -8.74 -0.02 -17.67
N VAL A 126 -8.43 0.21 -16.41
CA VAL A 126 -9.33 0.01 -15.27
C VAL A 126 -9.51 1.35 -14.57
N VAL A 127 -10.76 1.74 -14.30
CA VAL A 127 -11.06 2.86 -13.40
C VAL A 127 -11.76 2.32 -12.17
N THR A 128 -11.21 2.58 -10.99
CA THR A 128 -11.79 2.22 -9.71
C THR A 128 -12.10 3.46 -8.89
N LYS A 129 -13.13 3.37 -8.06
CA LYS A 129 -13.41 4.33 -6.99
C LYS A 129 -13.13 3.69 -5.64
N ILE A 130 -12.41 4.42 -4.79
CA ILE A 130 -12.07 4.03 -3.42
C ILE A 130 -12.37 5.14 -2.42
N ASN A 131 -12.51 4.79 -1.14
CA ASN A 131 -12.80 5.72 -0.04
C ASN A 131 -11.65 5.68 1.00
N PRO A 132 -10.60 6.51 0.84
CA PRO A 132 -9.47 6.56 1.76
C PRO A 132 -9.83 6.96 3.18
N GLN A 133 -10.83 7.83 3.37
CA GLN A 133 -11.28 8.28 4.69
C GLN A 133 -11.93 7.16 5.50
N ALA A 134 -12.65 6.25 4.85
CA ALA A 134 -13.28 5.10 5.49
C ALA A 134 -12.30 3.92 5.71
N ASN A 135 -11.06 3.99 5.19
CA ASN A 135 -10.10 2.89 5.26
C ASN A 135 -9.39 2.83 6.62
N THR A 136 -10.05 2.18 7.59
CA THR A 136 -9.49 1.96 8.94
C THR A 136 -8.48 0.82 9.01
N ALA A 137 -8.27 0.07 7.92
CA ALA A 137 -7.34 -1.06 7.89
C ALA A 137 -5.87 -0.63 7.73
N LEU A 138 -5.64 0.61 7.26
CA LEU A 138 -4.32 1.20 7.01
C LEU A 138 -3.48 0.41 5.99
N GLU A 139 -4.15 -0.15 4.99
CA GLU A 139 -3.59 -0.92 3.87
C GLU A 139 -4.21 -0.41 2.56
N GLY A 140 -3.44 -0.33 1.47
CA GLY A 140 -3.81 0.42 0.27
C GLY A 140 -3.69 1.93 0.51
N LEU A 141 -4.59 2.73 -0.08
CA LEU A 141 -4.65 4.18 0.13
C LEU A 141 -5.57 4.52 1.32
N TYR A 142 -5.07 5.32 2.26
CA TYR A 142 -5.82 5.73 3.47
C TYR A 142 -5.44 7.15 3.92
N LYS A 143 -6.18 7.69 4.90
CA LYS A 143 -5.89 8.97 5.55
C LYS A 143 -5.12 8.78 6.85
N SER A 144 -4.03 9.53 7.02
CA SER A 144 -3.22 9.58 8.25
C SER A 144 -2.98 11.03 8.62
N GLY A 145 -3.50 11.49 9.77
CA GLY A 145 -3.31 12.88 10.21
C GLY A 145 -3.79 13.96 9.23
N GLY A 146 -4.75 13.64 8.35
CA GLY A 146 -5.21 14.54 7.29
C GLY A 146 -4.46 14.42 5.97
N ALA A 147 -3.31 13.76 5.93
CA ALA A 147 -2.60 13.41 4.70
C ALA A 147 -3.15 12.13 4.06
N PHE A 148 -2.98 11.97 2.75
CA PHE A 148 -3.11 10.69 2.07
C PHE A 148 -1.79 9.94 2.11
N CYS A 149 -1.85 8.65 2.42
CA CYS A 149 -0.69 7.77 2.49
C CYS A 149 -1.05 6.38 1.97
N THR A 150 -0.05 5.65 1.48
CA THR A 150 -0.23 4.26 1.04
C THR A 150 0.57 3.28 1.87
N GLN A 151 0.04 2.08 2.06
CA GLN A 151 0.79 0.91 2.51
C GLN A 151 0.44 -0.27 1.61
N CYS A 152 1.37 -0.69 0.76
CA CYS A 152 1.12 -1.70 -0.27
C CYS A 152 1.72 -3.07 0.08
N GLU A 153 2.70 -3.15 0.99
CA GLU A 153 3.21 -4.43 1.45
C GLU A 153 2.27 -5.07 2.49
N ALA A 154 1.94 -6.36 2.39
CA ALA A 154 2.37 -7.31 1.35
C ALA A 154 1.44 -7.39 0.13
N GLU A 155 0.16 -7.13 0.32
CA GLU A 155 -0.93 -7.32 -0.65
C GLU A 155 -1.92 -6.14 -0.59
N GLY A 156 -1.41 -4.92 -0.37
CA GLY A 156 -2.22 -3.71 -0.19
C GLY A 156 -2.56 -2.99 -1.49
N PHE A 157 -1.82 -3.24 -2.58
CA PHE A 157 -2.04 -2.53 -3.85
C PHE A 157 -3.38 -2.92 -4.50
N ARG A 158 -3.85 -4.16 -4.30
CA ARG A 158 -5.20 -4.61 -4.69
C ARG A 158 -6.34 -3.84 -4.02
N ARG A 159 -6.07 -3.00 -3.01
CA ARG A 159 -7.06 -2.10 -2.38
C ARG A 159 -7.05 -0.70 -2.98
N ILE A 160 -6.27 -0.50 -4.06
CA ILE A 160 -6.19 0.74 -4.84
C ILE A 160 -6.84 0.55 -6.21
N THR A 161 -6.41 -0.48 -6.95
CA THR A 161 -6.95 -0.84 -8.27
C THR A 161 -6.84 -2.35 -8.49
N TYR A 162 -7.57 -2.89 -9.47
CA TYR A 162 -7.39 -4.28 -9.89
C TYR A 162 -6.01 -4.46 -10.54
N TYR A 163 -5.21 -5.40 -10.02
CA TYR A 163 -3.84 -5.60 -10.46
C TYR A 163 -3.37 -7.05 -10.25
N LEU A 164 -2.25 -7.43 -10.88
CA LEU A 164 -1.53 -8.67 -10.53
C LEU A 164 -0.68 -8.41 -9.27
N ASP A 165 -1.31 -8.48 -8.10
CA ASP A 165 -0.71 -8.06 -6.82
C ASP A 165 0.16 -9.18 -6.23
N ARG A 166 1.23 -9.50 -6.96
CA ARG A 166 2.22 -10.53 -6.67
C ARG A 166 3.64 -10.03 -7.01
N PRO A 167 4.66 -10.38 -6.22
CA PRO A 167 5.97 -9.73 -6.29
C PRO A 167 6.84 -10.12 -7.49
N ASP A 168 6.48 -11.17 -8.23
CA ASP A 168 7.15 -11.62 -9.45
C ASP A 168 6.62 -10.97 -10.73
N VAL A 169 5.64 -10.06 -10.62
CA VAL A 169 5.20 -9.18 -11.71
C VAL A 169 5.82 -7.79 -11.50
N LEU A 170 6.77 -7.45 -12.37
CA LEU A 170 7.54 -6.20 -12.30
C LEU A 170 7.13 -5.26 -13.44
N ALA A 171 6.63 -4.07 -13.09
CA ALA A 171 6.22 -3.05 -14.06
C ALA A 171 6.97 -1.74 -13.83
N ARG A 172 7.15 -0.96 -14.89
CA ARG A 172 7.55 0.45 -14.79
C ARG A 172 6.33 1.29 -14.46
N TYR A 173 6.46 2.20 -13.49
CA TYR A 173 5.34 3.00 -13.01
C TYR A 173 5.50 4.44 -13.45
N THR A 174 4.40 4.98 -13.96
CA THR A 174 4.21 6.42 -14.14
C THR A 174 2.98 6.82 -13.34
N THR A 175 3.10 7.81 -12.46
CA THR A 175 2.03 8.16 -11.52
C THR A 175 1.73 9.65 -11.62
N THR A 176 0.50 9.98 -12.00
CA THR A 176 -0.04 11.34 -11.92
C THR A 176 -0.93 11.46 -10.70
N VAL A 177 -0.64 12.40 -9.82
CA VAL A 177 -1.43 12.69 -8.63
C VAL A 177 -2.09 14.04 -8.81
N ILE A 178 -3.40 14.11 -8.58
CA ILE A 178 -4.23 15.31 -8.70
C ILE A 178 -4.93 15.53 -7.36
N ALA A 179 -4.85 16.74 -6.81
CA ALA A 179 -5.49 17.08 -5.53
C ALA A 179 -5.80 18.58 -5.41
N ASP A 180 -6.54 18.95 -4.37
CA ASP A 180 -6.69 20.33 -3.93
C ASP A 180 -5.34 20.91 -3.49
N LYS A 181 -4.92 22.03 -4.09
CA LYS A 181 -3.59 22.59 -3.87
C LYS A 181 -3.42 23.24 -2.50
N ALA A 182 -4.50 23.77 -1.92
CA ALA A 182 -4.44 24.42 -0.61
C ALA A 182 -4.30 23.40 0.52
N GLN A 183 -5.00 22.27 0.40
CA GLN A 183 -4.96 21.18 1.38
C GLN A 183 -3.75 20.25 1.18
N TYR A 184 -3.35 20.02 -0.07
CA TYR A 184 -2.32 19.04 -0.42
C TYR A 184 -1.22 19.66 -1.29
N PRO A 185 -0.46 20.65 -0.80
CA PRO A 185 0.57 21.33 -1.59
C PRO A 185 1.71 20.41 -2.04
N TYR A 186 1.94 19.28 -1.35
CA TYR A 186 2.91 18.26 -1.75
C TYR A 186 2.21 17.01 -2.24
N LEU A 187 2.51 16.61 -3.49
CA LEU A 187 2.05 15.38 -4.12
C LEU A 187 3.25 14.53 -4.54
N LEU A 188 3.47 13.42 -3.85
CA LEU A 188 4.67 12.59 -3.96
C LEU A 188 4.31 11.16 -4.40
N SER A 189 5.18 10.56 -5.22
CA SER A 189 5.17 9.14 -5.56
C SER A 189 6.59 8.69 -5.89
N ASN A 190 6.79 7.41 -6.21
CA ASN A 190 8.11 6.85 -6.49
C ASN A 190 8.80 7.54 -7.69
N GLY A 191 10.13 7.57 -7.66
CA GLY A 191 10.96 7.99 -8.78
C GLY A 191 11.14 9.50 -8.85
N ASN A 192 11.18 10.03 -10.07
CA ASN A 192 11.49 11.43 -10.35
C ASN A 192 10.25 12.20 -10.81
N LYS A 193 10.16 13.47 -10.40
CA LYS A 193 9.13 14.38 -10.88
C LYS A 193 9.44 14.78 -12.33
N ILE A 194 8.57 14.38 -13.27
CA ILE A 194 8.76 14.64 -14.71
C ILE A 194 7.87 15.75 -15.25
N ALA A 195 6.74 16.03 -14.60
CA ALA A 195 5.87 17.15 -14.97
C ALA A 195 5.02 17.59 -13.77
N GLN A 196 4.51 18.82 -13.83
CA GLN A 196 3.56 19.36 -12.87
C GLN A 196 2.70 20.43 -13.56
N GLY A 197 1.53 20.71 -13.02
CA GLY A 197 0.66 21.76 -13.54
C GLY A 197 -0.48 22.11 -12.58
N GLU A 198 -1.19 23.17 -12.93
CA GLU A 198 -2.42 23.57 -12.25
C GLU A 198 -3.63 23.02 -13.01
N GLN A 199 -4.77 22.92 -12.32
CA GLN A 199 -6.06 22.55 -12.89
C GLN A 199 -7.13 23.55 -12.41
N GLU A 200 -8.30 23.49 -13.04
CA GLU A 200 -9.46 24.29 -12.63
C GLU A 200 -9.86 24.03 -11.16
N ALA A 201 -10.64 24.96 -10.60
CA ALA A 201 -11.18 24.86 -9.25
C ALA A 201 -10.13 24.73 -8.12
N GLY A 202 -8.92 25.27 -8.31
CA GLY A 202 -7.89 25.31 -7.26
C GLY A 202 -7.15 23.98 -7.05
N ARG A 203 -7.31 23.02 -7.96
CA ARG A 203 -6.57 21.76 -7.95
C ARG A 203 -5.25 21.90 -8.71
N HIS A 204 -4.32 21.01 -8.43
CA HIS A 204 -3.05 20.90 -9.15
C HIS A 204 -2.66 19.44 -9.31
N TRP A 205 -1.62 19.19 -10.10
CA TRP A 205 -1.14 17.84 -10.33
C TRP A 205 0.39 17.77 -10.44
N VAL A 206 0.92 16.60 -10.08
CA VAL A 206 2.33 16.26 -10.24
C VAL A 206 2.42 14.87 -10.87
N LYS A 207 3.28 14.72 -11.88
CA LYS A 207 3.55 13.46 -12.56
C LYS A 207 4.95 12.96 -12.23
N TRP A 208 5.01 11.73 -11.77
CA TRP A 208 6.20 11.00 -11.34
C TRP A 208 6.48 9.84 -12.27
N GLN A 209 7.75 9.51 -12.46
CA GLN A 209 8.17 8.34 -13.22
C GLN A 209 9.31 7.63 -12.50
N ASP A 210 9.13 6.33 -12.30
CA ASP A 210 10.16 5.43 -11.82
C ASP A 210 10.67 4.57 -12.98
N PRO A 211 11.95 4.72 -13.37
CA PRO A 211 12.51 3.97 -14.50
C PRO A 211 12.74 2.49 -14.19
N HIS A 212 12.78 2.09 -12.91
CA HIS A 212 13.07 0.73 -12.50
C HIS A 212 11.80 -0.12 -12.42
N PRO A 213 11.73 -1.28 -13.11
CA PRO A 213 10.63 -2.20 -12.93
C PRO A 213 10.55 -2.68 -11.49
N LYS A 214 9.38 -2.52 -10.86
CA LYS A 214 9.15 -2.89 -9.47
C LYS A 214 7.84 -3.66 -9.29
N PRO A 215 7.74 -4.50 -8.25
CA PRO A 215 6.47 -5.09 -7.85
C PRO A 215 5.54 -4.04 -7.22
N ALA A 216 4.24 -4.33 -7.22
CA ALA A 216 3.21 -3.41 -6.74
C ALA A 216 3.32 -3.08 -5.25
N TYR A 217 3.87 -3.97 -4.43
CA TYR A 217 4.03 -3.72 -2.99
C TYR A 217 5.01 -2.56 -2.68
N LEU A 218 5.90 -2.21 -3.62
CA LEU A 218 6.82 -1.07 -3.51
C LEU A 218 6.20 0.26 -4.00
N PHE A 219 4.95 0.25 -4.45
CA PHE A 219 4.26 1.47 -4.82
C PHE A 219 3.99 2.36 -3.60
N ALA A 220 4.30 3.65 -3.73
CA ALA A 220 4.02 4.66 -2.72
C ALA A 220 3.36 5.91 -3.33
N LEU A 221 2.40 6.46 -2.59
CA LEU A 221 1.80 7.77 -2.83
C LEU A 221 1.59 8.50 -1.50
N VAL A 222 1.98 9.77 -1.48
CA VAL A 222 1.72 10.68 -0.36
C VAL A 222 1.16 12.00 -0.88
N ALA A 223 0.12 12.52 -0.23
CA ALA A 223 -0.36 13.88 -0.47
C ALA A 223 -0.70 14.59 0.85
N GLY A 224 -0.15 15.78 1.08
CA GLY A 224 -0.30 16.48 2.35
C GLY A 224 0.39 17.84 2.39
N ASP A 225 0.31 18.51 3.55
CA ASP A 225 1.05 19.73 3.86
C ASP A 225 2.09 19.45 4.95
N PHE A 226 3.36 19.65 4.61
CA PHE A 226 4.50 19.22 5.43
C PHE A 226 5.52 20.35 5.59
N ASP A 227 6.29 20.30 6.67
CA ASP A 227 7.60 20.94 6.69
C ASP A 227 8.61 20.00 6.04
N VAL A 228 9.60 20.57 5.33
CA VAL A 228 10.57 19.78 4.56
C VAL A 228 11.98 20.18 4.92
N LEU A 229 12.76 19.23 5.44
CA LEU A 229 14.20 19.37 5.58
C LEU A 229 14.86 18.90 4.28
N ARG A 230 15.62 19.80 3.64
CA ARG A 230 16.30 19.56 2.37
C ARG A 230 17.82 19.55 2.59
N ASP A 231 18.49 18.58 1.98
CA ASP A 231 19.94 18.48 1.93
C ASP A 231 20.36 17.81 0.61
N GLN A 232 21.65 17.56 0.43
CA GLN A 232 22.19 16.90 -0.77
C GLN A 232 23.27 15.88 -0.40
N TYR A 233 23.39 14.84 -1.21
CA TYR A 233 24.50 13.89 -1.17
C TYR A 233 25.17 13.80 -2.53
N VAL A 234 26.50 13.67 -2.55
CA VAL A 234 27.26 13.44 -3.78
C VAL A 234 27.83 12.04 -3.72
N THR A 235 27.46 11.19 -4.68
CA THR A 235 27.92 9.80 -4.74
C THR A 235 29.40 9.71 -5.12
N GLN A 236 30.01 8.54 -4.96
CA GLN A 236 31.41 8.32 -5.35
C GLN A 236 31.68 8.64 -6.84
N SER A 237 30.74 8.37 -7.74
CA SER A 237 30.82 8.71 -9.17
C SER A 237 30.53 10.19 -9.47
N GLY A 238 30.11 10.97 -8.48
CA GLY A 238 29.81 12.40 -8.61
C GLY A 238 28.36 12.75 -8.92
N ARG A 239 27.41 11.79 -8.84
CA ARG A 239 25.98 12.08 -8.96
C ARG A 239 25.53 12.93 -7.77
N GLN A 240 24.78 14.00 -8.04
CA GLN A 240 24.09 14.76 -7.00
C GLN A 240 22.72 14.16 -6.73
N VAL A 241 22.46 13.80 -5.48
CA VAL A 241 21.19 13.26 -5.00
C VAL A 241 20.55 14.29 -4.07
N ALA A 242 19.35 14.75 -4.41
CA ALA A 242 18.55 15.60 -3.54
C ALA A 242 17.95 14.76 -2.40
N LEU A 243 18.10 15.20 -1.15
CA LEU A 243 17.55 14.52 0.01
C LEU A 243 16.42 15.36 0.59
N GLU A 244 15.23 14.77 0.75
CA GLU A 244 14.04 15.46 1.25
C GLU A 244 13.37 14.67 2.36
N ILE A 245 13.30 15.25 3.56
CA ILE A 245 12.59 14.68 4.71
C ILE A 245 11.36 15.54 5.00
N PHE A 246 10.19 14.98 4.73
CA PHE A 246 8.87 15.55 5.00
C PHE A 246 8.39 15.12 6.38
N VAL A 247 7.97 16.10 7.18
CA VAL A 247 7.43 15.91 8.53
C VAL A 247 6.19 16.77 8.71
N ASP A 248 5.32 16.42 9.66
CA ASP A 248 4.20 17.30 10.03
C ASP A 248 4.71 18.68 10.44
N LYS A 249 3.89 19.71 10.17
CA LYS A 249 4.21 21.11 10.51
C LYS A 249 4.64 21.25 11.97
N GLY A 250 5.74 21.96 12.19
CA GLY A 250 6.33 22.22 13.50
C GLY A 250 7.30 21.16 14.01
N ASN A 251 7.56 20.08 13.26
CA ASN A 251 8.53 19.03 13.66
C ASN A 251 9.88 19.12 12.92
N LEU A 252 10.16 20.20 12.20
CA LEU A 252 11.38 20.33 11.38
C LEU A 252 12.68 20.20 12.19
N ASP A 253 12.68 20.69 13.43
CA ASP A 253 13.79 20.62 14.38
C ASP A 253 14.18 19.18 14.76
N ARG A 254 13.27 18.23 14.60
CA ARG A 254 13.49 16.80 14.90
C ARG A 254 14.07 16.01 13.73
N ALA A 255 14.06 16.56 12.52
CA ALA A 255 14.45 15.86 11.29
C ALA A 255 15.98 15.78 11.08
N GLY A 256 16.78 16.60 11.75
CA GLY A 256 18.23 16.72 11.50
C GLY A 256 19.02 15.42 11.72
N HIS A 257 18.65 14.64 12.74
CA HIS A 257 19.30 13.36 13.01
C HIS A 257 19.00 12.31 11.93
N ALA A 258 17.78 12.31 11.39
CA ALA A 258 17.38 11.43 10.31
C ALA A 258 18.14 11.75 9.02
N MET A 259 18.30 13.04 8.68
CA MET A 259 19.10 13.47 7.53
C MET A 259 20.56 13.02 7.63
N THR A 260 21.17 13.25 8.80
CA THR A 260 22.55 12.82 9.06
C THR A 260 22.70 11.31 8.93
N SER A 261 21.71 10.55 9.43
CA SER A 261 21.71 9.09 9.34
C SER A 261 21.58 8.61 7.90
N LEU A 262 20.70 9.22 7.09
CA LEU A 262 20.55 8.91 5.67
C LEU A 262 21.87 9.11 4.91
N ILE A 263 22.52 10.25 5.09
CA ILE A 263 23.83 10.55 4.46
C ILE A 263 24.88 9.51 4.88
N ASN A 264 24.90 9.13 6.17
CA ASN A 264 25.83 8.13 6.66
C ASN A 264 25.54 6.73 6.08
N SER A 265 24.27 6.36 5.90
CA SER A 265 23.87 5.12 5.23
C SER A 265 24.39 5.07 3.80
N MET A 266 24.10 6.11 3.00
CA MET A 266 24.54 6.20 1.61
C MET A 266 26.07 6.07 1.52
N ARG A 267 26.79 6.84 2.34
CA ARG A 267 28.26 6.78 2.39
C ARG A 267 28.78 5.40 2.79
N TRP A 268 28.16 4.77 3.78
CA TRP A 268 28.59 3.47 4.24
C TRP A 268 28.37 2.38 3.19
N ASP A 269 27.23 2.40 2.49
CA ASP A 269 26.93 1.41 1.44
C ASP A 269 27.92 1.52 0.27
N GLU A 270 28.27 2.75 -0.11
CA GLU A 270 29.32 3.00 -1.11
C GLU A 270 30.70 2.54 -0.62
N GLN A 271 31.07 2.79 0.64
CA GLN A 271 32.38 2.40 1.18
C GLN A 271 32.52 0.89 1.43
N ARG A 272 31.43 0.25 1.85
CA ARG A 272 31.43 -1.14 2.30
C ARG A 272 31.08 -2.12 1.20
N PHE A 273 30.12 -1.76 0.35
CA PHE A 273 29.56 -2.63 -0.69
C PHE A 273 29.77 -2.10 -2.10
N GLY A 274 30.20 -0.84 -2.27
CA GLY A 274 30.35 -0.23 -3.58
C GLY A 274 29.01 0.02 -4.28
N LEU A 275 27.95 0.29 -3.49
CA LEU A 275 26.61 0.54 -3.98
C LEU A 275 26.29 2.03 -3.91
N GLU A 276 26.11 2.65 -5.08
CA GLU A 276 25.66 4.04 -5.19
C GLU A 276 24.14 4.09 -5.37
N TYR A 277 23.53 5.19 -4.93
CA TYR A 277 22.12 5.47 -5.20
C TYR A 277 21.89 5.80 -6.68
N ASP A 278 20.81 5.28 -7.25
CA ASP A 278 20.56 5.24 -8.69
C ASP A 278 19.53 6.28 -9.18
N LEU A 279 18.82 6.94 -8.27
CA LEU A 279 17.84 8.00 -8.55
C LEU A 279 18.37 9.41 -8.19
N ASP A 280 17.64 10.44 -8.62
CA ASP A 280 18.05 11.84 -8.46
C ASP A 280 17.54 12.47 -7.16
N ILE A 281 16.54 11.83 -6.54
CA ILE A 281 15.91 12.29 -5.29
C ILE A 281 15.62 11.12 -4.35
N TYR A 282 16.01 11.29 -3.08
CA TYR A 282 15.65 10.40 -1.98
C TYR A 282 14.67 11.12 -1.05
N MET A 283 13.41 10.69 -1.06
CA MET A 283 12.35 11.24 -0.22
C MET A 283 12.07 10.34 0.98
N ILE A 284 11.75 10.96 2.12
CA ILE A 284 11.36 10.34 3.39
C ILE A 284 10.14 11.12 3.89
N VAL A 285 9.01 10.46 4.15
CA VAL A 285 7.82 11.10 4.73
C VAL A 285 7.47 10.46 6.06
N ALA A 286 7.64 11.17 7.17
CA ALA A 286 7.23 10.69 8.48
C ALA A 286 5.73 10.92 8.72
N VAL A 287 4.98 9.85 9.04
CA VAL A 287 3.53 9.91 9.30
C VAL A 287 3.14 9.32 10.66
N ASP A 288 2.07 9.83 11.27
CA ASP A 288 1.64 9.48 12.63
C ASP A 288 0.96 8.12 12.78
N PHE A 289 0.11 7.72 11.83
CA PHE A 289 -0.59 6.42 11.85
C PHE A 289 -0.10 5.51 10.74
N PHE A 290 0.39 4.32 11.10
CA PHE A 290 0.87 3.30 10.19
C PHE A 290 0.72 1.91 10.84
N LYS A 291 0.26 0.90 10.10
CA LYS A 291 0.10 -0.47 10.61
C LYS A 291 1.21 -1.36 10.06
N ASN A 292 2.17 -1.72 10.91
CA ASN A 292 2.99 -2.92 10.73
C ASN A 292 3.31 -3.53 12.10
N LYS A 293 3.29 -4.86 12.18
CA LYS A 293 3.26 -5.65 13.44
C LYS A 293 4.52 -5.52 14.32
N TYR A 294 5.48 -4.71 13.90
CA TYR A 294 6.70 -4.35 14.63
C TYR A 294 6.81 -2.85 14.97
N THR A 295 5.74 -2.05 14.81
CA THR A 295 5.83 -0.61 15.05
C THR A 295 4.60 -0.04 15.74
N PHE A 296 4.78 0.37 16.99
CA PHE A 296 4.02 1.48 17.59
C PHE A 296 4.95 2.72 17.54
N GLY A 297 4.65 3.66 16.64
CA GLY A 297 5.44 4.89 16.45
C GLY A 297 5.64 5.22 14.97
N LYS A 298 5.78 6.52 14.65
CA LYS A 298 5.80 7.10 13.31
C LYS A 298 6.65 6.31 12.30
N THR A 299 6.10 6.03 11.12
CA THR A 299 6.79 5.30 10.05
C THR A 299 7.08 6.22 8.86
N ILE A 300 8.25 6.04 8.23
CA ILE A 300 8.66 6.78 7.03
C ILE A 300 8.22 6.06 5.75
N LEU A 301 7.57 6.76 4.82
CA LEU A 301 7.48 6.34 3.41
C LEU A 301 8.73 6.83 2.68
N SER A 302 9.53 5.93 2.13
CA SER A 302 10.67 6.29 1.27
C SER A 302 10.43 5.83 -0.16
N ASN A 303 11.18 6.40 -1.11
CA ASN A 303 11.18 5.95 -2.51
C ASN A 303 11.50 4.45 -2.67
N SER A 304 12.02 3.77 -1.64
CA SER A 304 12.38 2.34 -1.69
C SER A 304 12.19 1.53 -0.39
N GLU A 305 11.41 1.99 0.61
CA GLU A 305 11.13 1.39 1.94
C GLU A 305 11.78 2.06 3.17
N VAL A 306 11.12 1.80 4.30
CA VAL A 306 10.94 2.52 5.57
C VAL A 306 12.20 2.84 6.38
N LEU A 307 12.21 4.02 7.03
CA LEU A 307 13.01 4.33 8.23
C LEU A 307 12.10 4.68 9.43
N PHE A 308 12.54 4.44 10.67
CA PHE A 308 11.73 4.69 11.88
C PHE A 308 12.21 5.91 12.65
N TYR A 309 11.27 6.66 13.24
CA TYR A 309 11.52 7.62 14.32
C TYR A 309 10.51 7.38 15.46
N ASN A 310 11.00 7.18 16.69
CA ASN A 310 10.16 7.39 17.86
C ASN A 310 10.95 8.07 18.99
N ASP A 311 10.29 9.04 19.59
CA ASP A 311 10.79 9.99 20.57
C ASP A 311 10.54 9.49 21.98
N LEU A 312 11.30 8.47 22.36
CA LEU A 312 11.65 8.19 23.74
C LEU A 312 13.09 7.66 23.68
N ARG A 313 13.98 8.23 24.50
CA ARG A 313 15.35 7.74 24.69
C ARG A 313 15.33 6.22 24.79
N ASN A 314 15.72 5.53 23.71
CA ASN A 314 16.29 4.18 23.66
C ASN A 314 16.37 3.75 22.19
N LEU A 315 17.49 4.15 21.57
CA LEU A 315 18.16 3.33 20.56
C LEU A 315 18.34 1.93 21.18
N ILE A 316 17.74 0.88 20.61
CA ILE A 316 18.18 -0.49 20.93
C ILE A 316 19.52 -0.66 20.23
N ILE A 317 20.57 -0.26 20.95
CA ILE A 317 21.96 -0.54 20.63
C ILE A 317 22.13 -2.06 20.75
N TRP A 318 22.38 -2.76 19.65
CA TRP A 318 23.06 -4.05 19.77
C TRP A 318 24.52 -3.74 20.08
N LYS A 319 24.81 -3.62 21.37
CA LYS A 319 26.14 -3.30 21.89
C LYS A 319 26.99 -4.57 21.77
N ASN A 320 27.77 -4.68 20.71
CA ASN A 320 28.92 -5.57 20.74
C ASN A 320 30.05 -4.78 21.42
N ASP A 321 30.50 -5.27 22.58
CA ASP A 321 31.19 -4.50 23.62
C ASP A 321 32.59 -3.95 23.27
N ASN A 322 32.96 -3.76 22.01
CA ASN A 322 34.28 -3.20 21.65
C ASN A 322 34.37 -2.39 20.33
N ASP A 323 33.27 -2.02 19.68
CA ASP A 323 33.39 -1.17 18.49
C ASP A 323 32.19 -0.21 18.35
N ASN A 324 32.49 1.09 18.24
CA ASN A 324 31.54 2.20 18.32
C ASN A 324 30.79 2.42 16.98
N ARG A 325 30.28 1.34 16.36
CA ARG A 325 29.67 1.36 15.02
C ARG A 325 28.16 1.20 15.08
N LEU A 326 27.46 2.18 14.51
CA LEU A 326 26.02 2.14 14.24
C LEU A 326 25.78 1.20 13.05
N PHE A 327 25.00 0.14 13.25
CA PHE A 327 24.50 -0.70 12.16
C PHE A 327 23.09 -0.26 11.80
N ILE A 328 22.95 0.35 10.64
CA ILE A 328 21.66 0.46 9.95
C ILE A 328 21.55 -0.82 9.13
N PRO A 329 20.50 -1.64 9.28
CA PRO A 329 20.30 -2.78 8.40
C PRO A 329 20.05 -2.25 6.99
N THR A 330 21.09 -2.23 6.17
CA THR A 330 20.99 -2.15 4.71
C THR A 330 20.43 -3.48 4.22
N SER A 331 19.11 -3.61 4.24
CA SER A 331 18.42 -4.57 3.38
C SER A 331 17.37 -3.85 2.54
N LEU A 332 17.79 -2.76 1.88
CA LEU A 332 17.12 -2.25 0.69
C LEU A 332 17.68 -3.03 -0.50
N TYR A 333 17.24 -4.28 -0.68
CA TYR A 333 17.28 -5.12 -1.91
C TYR A 333 17.17 -6.60 -1.52
N GLN A 334 15.95 -7.09 -1.33
CA GLN A 334 15.61 -8.50 -1.61
C GLN A 334 14.41 -8.54 -2.54
N GLY A 335 14.54 -7.98 -3.74
CA GLY A 335 13.37 -7.83 -4.62
C GLY A 335 13.62 -7.64 -6.10
N ALA A 336 14.84 -7.77 -6.62
CA ALA A 336 15.07 -7.93 -8.06
C ALA A 336 16.53 -8.35 -8.29
N ASN A 337 16.77 -9.34 -9.15
CA ASN A 337 18.10 -9.78 -9.63
C ASN A 337 19.04 -10.55 -8.68
N GLN A 338 18.59 -11.69 -8.13
CA GLN A 338 19.50 -12.84 -7.97
C GLN A 338 18.97 -14.09 -8.66
N ARG A 339 19.28 -14.21 -9.96
CA ARG A 339 19.35 -15.52 -10.62
C ARG A 339 20.62 -16.24 -10.14
N GLY A 340 20.42 -17.38 -9.48
CA GLY A 340 21.37 -18.50 -9.50
C GLY A 340 22.53 -18.42 -8.51
N ARG A 341 22.38 -19.15 -7.39
CA ARG A 341 23.25 -20.26 -6.98
C ARG A 341 22.73 -20.84 -5.66
N CYS A 342 21.91 -21.87 -5.74
CA CYS A 342 21.78 -22.84 -4.65
C CYS A 342 23.13 -23.55 -4.53
N SER A 343 23.94 -23.20 -3.53
CA SER A 343 25.01 -24.09 -3.07
C SER A 343 24.39 -25.21 -2.25
N SER A 344 24.27 -26.37 -2.88
CA SER A 344 24.00 -27.64 -2.20
C SER A 344 25.14 -27.95 -1.23
N SER A 345 24.99 -27.68 0.06
CA SER A 345 25.85 -28.28 1.09
C SER A 345 25.27 -29.65 1.46
N ILE A 346 25.77 -30.68 0.79
CA ILE A 346 25.66 -32.08 1.21
C ILE A 346 26.34 -32.19 2.58
N ARG A 347 25.57 -32.44 3.65
CA ARG A 347 26.13 -32.89 4.92
C ARG A 347 26.36 -34.39 4.81
N SER A 348 27.62 -34.79 4.69
CA SER A 348 28.08 -36.15 4.92
C SER A 348 27.86 -36.52 6.39
N ASN A 349 27.07 -37.56 6.63
CA ASN A 349 26.96 -38.22 7.92
C ASN A 349 28.29 -38.88 8.27
N HIS A 350 28.94 -38.43 9.36
CA HIS A 350 29.89 -39.24 10.11
C HIS A 350 29.25 -39.63 11.44
N GLN A 351 28.85 -40.89 11.54
CA GLN A 351 28.77 -41.63 12.79
C GLN A 351 29.63 -42.89 12.63
N SER A 352 30.75 -42.91 13.35
CA SER A 352 31.30 -44.05 14.09
C SER A 352 30.96 -45.47 13.62
N MET A 353 31.85 -46.13 12.88
CA MET A 353 32.89 -47.07 13.35
C MET A 353 33.74 -47.53 12.17
#